data_AF-A0A4V1AWD1-F1
#
_entry.id   AF-A0A4V1AWD1-F1
#
_cell.length_a   1.000
_cell.length_b   1.000
_cell.length_c   1.000
_cell.angle_alpha   90.00
_cell.angle_beta   90.00
_cell.angle_gamma   90.00
#
_symmetry.space_group_name_H-M   'P 1'
#
loop_
_entity.id
_entity.type
_entity.pdbx_description
1 polymer ?
#
loop_
_entity_poly.entity_id
_entity_poly.type
_entity_poly.pdbx_seq_one_letter_code
_entity_poly.pdbx_strand_id
1 'polypeptide(L)'
;MDMEAATFDSQNGTARKLLKMFEEFDTYLQNNRPFIPNYGERFRQGETLSTAFVESTVNQVVSKRVVKKQQMQWSERGAHLLLQVRTRVLDDDLGDVCRGWYPGFRPPDSRQSQPQEVGPPTF
;
A
#
# COMPACT_ATOMS: atom_id res chain seq x y z
N MET A 1 -25.22 -20.40 14.91
CA MET A 1 -26.37 -19.65 14.36
C MET A 1 -26.87 -20.51 13.21
N ASP A 2 -28.00 -21.21 13.38
CA ASP A 2 -28.50 -22.18 12.41
C ASP A 2 -28.97 -21.49 11.12
N MET A 3 -28.06 -21.37 10.15
CA MET A 3 -28.34 -20.92 8.78
C MET A 3 -29.02 -22.01 7.93
N GLU A 4 -29.30 -23.19 8.50
CA GLU A 4 -30.05 -24.24 7.80
C GLU A 4 -31.55 -23.91 7.65
N ALA A 5 -32.13 -23.20 8.62
CA ALA A 5 -33.57 -22.94 8.67
C ALA A 5 -34.08 -21.97 7.58
N ALA A 6 -33.20 -21.18 6.96
CA ALA A 6 -33.59 -20.20 5.94
C ALA A 6 -33.67 -20.77 4.51
N THR A 7 -33.36 -22.06 4.32
CA THR A 7 -33.33 -22.68 2.98
C THR A 7 -34.57 -23.52 2.64
N PHE A 8 -35.54 -23.60 3.55
CA PHE A 8 -36.85 -24.21 3.33
C PHE A 8 -37.78 -23.29 2.53
N ASP A 9 -37.38 -22.87 1.33
CA ASP A 9 -38.35 -22.81 0.24
C ASP A 9 -37.65 -22.96 -1.11
N SER A 10 -38.17 -23.89 -1.90
CA SER A 10 -37.56 -24.41 -3.11
C SER A 10 -37.70 -23.41 -4.25
N GLN A 11 -36.82 -22.39 -4.30
CA GLN A 11 -36.44 -21.70 -5.55
C GLN A 11 -35.27 -20.70 -5.46
N ASN A 12 -34.63 -20.51 -4.29
CA ASN A 12 -33.59 -19.49 -4.20
C ASN A 12 -32.17 -20.05 -4.45
N GLY A 13 -31.89 -20.44 -5.70
CA GLY A 13 -30.57 -20.93 -6.12
C GLY A 13 -29.43 -19.94 -5.84
N THR A 14 -29.75 -18.64 -5.74
CA THR A 14 -28.83 -17.59 -5.30
C THR A 14 -28.48 -17.72 -3.82
N ALA A 15 -29.47 -17.98 -2.95
CA ALA A 15 -29.22 -18.18 -1.51
C ALA A 15 -28.32 -19.41 -1.26
N ARG A 16 -28.55 -20.51 -1.98
CA ARG A 16 -27.70 -21.71 -1.87
C ARG A 16 -26.27 -21.48 -2.38
N LYS A 17 -26.10 -20.68 -3.45
CA LYS A 17 -24.76 -20.25 -3.91
C LYS A 17 -24.07 -19.35 -2.90
N LEU A 18 -24.78 -18.40 -2.30
CA LEU A 18 -24.23 -17.53 -1.26
C LEU A 18 -23.78 -18.33 -0.05
N LEU A 19 -24.60 -19.27 0.42
CA LEU A 19 -24.25 -20.14 1.54
C LEU A 19 -22.96 -20.91 1.26
N LYS A 20 -22.85 -21.52 0.07
CA LYS A 20 -21.64 -22.21 -0.35
C LYS A 20 -20.41 -21.28 -0.38
N MET A 21 -20.56 -20.05 -0.87
CA MET A 21 -19.47 -19.06 -0.87
C MET A 21 -19.05 -18.68 0.55
N PHE A 22 -19.99 -18.58 1.49
CA PHE A 22 -19.68 -18.34 2.90
C PHE A 22 -18.96 -19.51 3.55
N GLU A 23 -19.35 -20.75 3.25
CA GLU A 23 -18.67 -21.96 3.74
C GLU A 23 -17.23 -22.05 3.22
N GLU A 24 -17.04 -21.78 1.92
CA GLU A 24 -15.71 -21.71 1.30
C GLU A 24 -14.86 -20.59 1.91
N PHE A 25 -15.48 -19.43 2.18
CA PHE A 25 -14.81 -18.30 2.81
C PHE A 25 -14.43 -18.56 4.27
N ASP A 26 -15.32 -19.17 5.07
CA ASP A 26 -15.00 -19.56 6.44
C ASP A 26 -13.86 -20.58 6.48
N THR A 27 -13.90 -21.58 5.60
CA THR A 27 -12.81 -22.55 5.45
C THR A 27 -11.49 -21.85 5.12
N TYR A 28 -11.51 -20.89 4.19
CA TYR A 28 -10.34 -20.08 3.87
C TYR A 28 -9.85 -19.29 5.09
N LEU A 29 -10.74 -18.63 5.83
CA LEU A 29 -10.37 -17.88 7.04
C LEU A 29 -9.75 -18.78 8.11
N GLN A 30 -10.33 -19.95 8.39
CA GLN A 30 -9.78 -20.88 9.39
C GLN A 30 -8.38 -21.35 8.99
N ASN A 31 -8.19 -21.73 7.73
CA ASN A 31 -6.90 -22.19 7.21
C ASN A 31 -5.83 -21.08 7.24
N ASN A 32 -6.23 -19.83 7.03
CA ASN A 32 -5.30 -18.70 6.98
C ASN A 32 -5.21 -17.92 8.31
N ARG A 33 -5.96 -18.30 9.34
CA ARG A 33 -6.02 -17.62 10.64
C ARG A 33 -4.64 -17.28 11.24
N PRO A 34 -3.63 -18.17 11.21
CA PRO A 34 -2.29 -17.84 11.72
C PRO A 34 -1.58 -16.71 10.95
N PHE A 35 -2.00 -16.45 9.71
CA PHE A 35 -1.42 -15.44 8.82
C PHE A 35 -2.21 -14.13 8.80
N ILE A 36 -3.39 -14.06 9.42
CA ILE A 36 -4.21 -12.85 9.48
C ILE A 36 -3.70 -11.95 10.62
N PRO A 37 -3.12 -10.78 10.33
CA PRO A 37 -2.65 -9.87 11.37
C PRO A 37 -3.80 -9.35 12.23
N ASN A 38 -3.56 -9.15 13.53
CA ASN A 38 -4.52 -8.48 14.40
C ASN A 38 -4.53 -6.97 14.14
N TYR A 39 -5.32 -6.54 13.15
CA TYR A 39 -5.43 -5.13 12.78
C TYR A 39 -5.96 -4.23 13.91
N GLY A 40 -6.76 -4.77 14.83
CA GLY A 40 -7.25 -4.01 15.99
C GLY A 40 -6.16 -3.72 17.03
N GLU A 41 -5.21 -4.63 17.20
CA GLU A 41 -4.02 -4.42 18.02
C GLU A 41 -3.07 -3.41 17.37
N ARG A 42 -2.79 -3.58 16.07
CA ARG A 42 -1.99 -2.62 15.28
C ARG A 42 -2.56 -1.21 15.36
N PHE A 43 -3.88 -1.07 15.27
CA PHE A 43 -4.56 0.22 15.42
C PHE A 43 -4.27 0.88 16.77
N ARG A 44 -4.39 0.13 17.87
CA ARG A 44 -4.14 0.64 19.23
C ARG A 44 -2.68 0.98 19.48
N GLN A 45 -1.77 0.32 18.76
CA GLN A 45 -0.33 0.57 18.80
C GLN A 45 0.13 1.67 17.83
N GLY A 46 -0.79 2.23 17.02
CA GLY A 46 -0.45 3.23 16.01
C GLY A 46 0.35 2.66 14.83
N GLU A 47 0.36 1.34 14.66
CA GLU A 47 1.04 0.67 13.55
C GLU A 47 0.24 0.76 12.25
N THR A 48 0.94 0.67 11.12
CA THR A 48 0.32 0.70 9.79
C THR A 48 -0.72 -0.40 9.64
N LEU A 49 -1.98 0.01 9.50
CA LEU A 49 -3.14 -0.88 9.42
C LEU A 49 -3.17 -1.70 8.13
N SER A 50 -2.78 -1.11 7.01
CA SER A 50 -2.87 -1.80 5.73
C SER A 50 -1.95 -1.17 4.70
N THR A 51 -1.30 -2.02 3.92
CA THR A 51 -0.60 -1.65 2.69
C THR A 51 -1.59 -1.40 1.54
N ALA A 52 -2.89 -1.65 1.69
CA ALA A 52 -3.89 -1.55 0.63
C ALA A 52 -3.91 -0.20 -0.09
N PHE A 53 -3.66 0.91 0.63
CA PHE A 53 -3.55 2.23 0.00
C PHE A 53 -2.33 2.32 -0.93
N VAL A 54 -1.18 1.82 -0.45
CA VAL A 54 0.07 1.76 -1.23
C VAL A 54 -0.10 0.81 -2.41
N GLU A 55 -0.66 -0.38 -2.18
CA GLU A 55 -0.94 -1.39 -3.20
C GLU A 55 -1.90 -0.86 -4.28
N SER A 56 -2.97 -0.19 -3.88
CA SER A 56 -3.91 0.45 -4.81
C SER A 56 -3.23 1.52 -5.66
N THR A 57 -2.38 2.35 -5.04
CA THR A 57 -1.60 3.37 -5.74
C THR A 57 -0.65 2.73 -6.75
N VAL A 58 0.07 1.67 -6.36
CA VAL A 58 0.94 0.89 -7.26
C VAL A 58 0.12 0.32 -8.42
N ASN A 59 -1.01 -0.31 -8.13
CA ASN A 59 -1.88 -0.91 -9.14
C ASN A 59 -2.39 0.13 -10.15
N GLN A 60 -2.73 1.34 -9.67
CA GLN A 60 -3.14 2.45 -10.54
C GLN A 60 -1.99 2.91 -11.46
N VAL A 61 -0.78 3.04 -10.92
CA VAL A 61 0.42 3.45 -11.70
C VAL A 61 0.74 2.40 -12.76
N VAL A 62 0.78 1.12 -12.39
CA VAL A 62 1.01 0.00 -13.31
C VAL A 62 -0.07 -0.02 -14.40
N SER A 63 -1.33 0.10 -14.01
CA SER A 63 -2.45 0.15 -14.97
C SER A 63 -2.34 1.32 -15.95
N LYS A 64 -1.94 2.51 -15.48
CA LYS A 64 -1.72 3.69 -16.33
C LYS A 64 -0.53 3.54 -17.29
N ARG A 65 0.53 2.82 -16.88
CA ARG A 65 1.82 2.78 -17.61
C ARG A 65 2.02 1.53 -18.46
N VAL A 66 1.32 0.44 -18.15
CA VAL A 66 1.59 -0.88 -18.75
C VAL A 66 0.36 -1.42 -19.49
N VAL A 67 -0.86 -1.14 -19.01
CA VAL A 67 -2.07 -1.83 -19.48
C VAL A 67 -2.86 -1.04 -20.55
N LYS A 68 -2.72 0.29 -20.66
CA LYS A 68 -3.48 1.09 -21.65
C LYS A 68 -2.65 2.14 -22.39
N LYS A 69 -2.78 2.17 -23.73
CA LYS A 69 -2.39 3.19 -24.75
C LYS A 69 -1.01 3.90 -24.68
N GLN A 70 -0.31 3.90 -23.55
CA GLN A 70 1.08 4.29 -23.36
C GLN A 70 1.82 3.09 -22.78
N GLN A 71 2.02 2.02 -23.56
CA GLN A 71 2.89 0.92 -23.13
C GLN A 71 4.32 1.43 -23.06
N MET A 72 4.75 1.84 -21.87
CA MET A 72 6.17 1.95 -21.62
C MET A 72 6.68 0.58 -21.20
N GLN A 73 7.39 -0.09 -22.10
CA GLN A 73 8.06 -1.35 -21.77
C GLN A 73 9.26 -1.06 -20.87
N TRP A 74 9.02 -1.08 -19.57
CA TRP A 74 10.10 -1.00 -18.60
C TRP A 74 10.61 -2.39 -18.34
N SER A 75 11.93 -2.56 -18.37
CA SER A 75 12.55 -3.75 -17.78
C SER A 75 12.31 -3.74 -16.27
N GLU A 76 12.31 -4.92 -15.65
CA GLU A 76 12.22 -5.07 -14.19
C GLU A 76 13.23 -4.17 -13.47
N ARG A 77 14.47 -4.16 -13.97
CA ARG A 77 15.54 -3.27 -13.46
C ARG A 77 15.19 -1.79 -13.62
N GLY A 78 14.61 -1.38 -14.76
CA GLY A 78 14.20 0.01 -14.99
C GLY A 78 13.09 0.45 -14.03
N ALA A 79 12.11 -0.41 -13.78
CA ALA A 79 11.04 -0.14 -12.81
C ALA A 79 11.59 -0.03 -11.37
N HIS A 80 12.48 -0.94 -10.99
CA HIS A 80 13.14 -0.90 -9.69
C HIS A 80 13.94 0.39 -9.48
N LEU A 81 14.75 0.78 -10.47
CA LEU A 81 15.54 2.01 -10.42
C LEU A 81 14.65 3.25 -10.37
N LEU A 82 13.55 3.29 -11.11
CA LEU A 82 12.66 4.44 -11.01
C LEU A 82 11.99 4.54 -9.64
N LEU A 83 11.58 3.41 -9.05
CA LEU A 83 11.01 3.40 -7.70
C LEU A 83 12.03 3.97 -6.70
N GLN A 84 13.27 3.50 -6.77
CA GLN A 84 14.37 4.01 -5.95
C GLN A 84 14.60 5.53 -6.11
N VAL A 85 14.54 6.05 -7.33
CA VAL A 85 14.67 7.50 -7.58
C VAL A 85 13.47 8.25 -7.01
N ARG A 86 12.24 7.71 -7.17
CA ARG A 86 11.03 8.37 -6.66
C ARG A 86 10.95 8.39 -5.15
N THR A 87 11.31 7.32 -4.48
CA THR A 87 11.43 7.29 -3.02
C THR A 87 12.40 8.37 -2.54
N ARG A 88 13.61 8.45 -3.12
CA ARG A 88 14.58 9.50 -2.78
C ARG A 88 14.11 10.93 -3.08
N VAL A 89 13.23 11.13 -4.05
CA VAL A 89 12.62 12.46 -4.28
C VAL A 89 11.61 12.79 -3.19
N LEU A 90 10.82 11.80 -2.75
CA LEU A 90 9.81 12.00 -1.70
C LEU A 90 10.46 12.21 -0.34
N ASP A 91 11.57 11.52 -0.09
CA ASP A 91 12.37 11.66 1.13
C ASP A 91 13.29 12.89 1.09
N ASP A 92 13.27 13.67 0.00
CA ASP A 92 14.14 14.83 -0.29
C ASP A 92 15.66 14.53 -0.34
N ASP A 93 16.05 13.26 -0.24
CA ASP A 93 17.43 12.77 -0.23
C ASP A 93 18.08 12.65 -1.63
N LEU A 94 17.30 12.78 -2.72
CA LEU A 94 17.85 12.61 -4.08
C LEU A 94 18.99 13.62 -4.35
N GLY A 95 18.88 14.83 -3.82
CA GLY A 95 19.90 15.87 -3.97
C GLY A 95 21.25 15.43 -3.39
N ASP A 96 21.25 14.82 -2.21
CA ASP A 96 22.46 14.34 -1.54
C ASP A 96 23.12 13.19 -2.30
N VAL A 97 22.32 12.24 -2.78
CA VAL A 97 22.84 11.14 -3.61
C VAL A 97 23.51 11.69 -4.87
N CYS A 98 22.89 12.68 -5.54
CA CYS A 98 23.50 13.32 -6.70
C CYS A 98 24.77 14.10 -6.33
N ARG A 99 24.82 14.77 -5.18
CA ARG A 99 26.02 15.49 -4.69
C ARG A 99 27.20 14.56 -4.41
N GLY A 100 26.95 13.33 -3.96
CA GLY A 100 28.00 12.32 -3.77
C GLY A 100 28.75 12.00 -5.07
N TRP A 101 28.10 12.13 -6.23
CA TRP A 101 28.71 11.88 -7.54
C TRP A 101 29.13 13.17 -8.25
N TYR A 102 28.39 14.25 -8.02
CA TYR A 102 28.59 15.56 -8.63
C TYR A 102 28.56 16.64 -7.54
N PRO A 103 29.70 16.98 -6.91
CA PRO A 103 29.75 17.89 -5.78
C PRO A 103 29.14 19.28 -6.02
N GLY A 104 29.11 19.75 -7.28
CA GLY A 104 28.50 21.03 -7.67
C GLY A 104 26.98 20.96 -7.96
N PHE A 105 26.35 19.80 -7.81
CA PHE A 105 24.93 19.63 -8.09
C PHE A 105 24.07 20.27 -6.99
N ARG A 106 23.38 21.37 -7.32
CA ARG A 106 22.52 22.16 -6.41
C ARG A 106 23.16 22.29 -5.01
N PRO A 107 24.14 23.19 -4.86
CA PRO A 107 24.75 23.44 -3.56
C PRO A 107 23.65 23.75 -2.54
N PRO A 108 23.76 23.21 -1.31
CA PRO A 108 22.75 23.44 -0.28
C PRO A 108 22.59 24.94 -0.05
N ASP A 109 21.34 25.42 -0.05
CA ASP A 109 21.05 26.81 0.27
C ASP A 109 21.53 27.07 1.70
N SER A 110 22.50 27.98 1.87
CA SER A 110 23.07 28.37 3.16
C SER A 110 22.06 29.00 4.14
N ARG A 111 20.78 29.11 3.73
CA ARG A 111 19.64 29.54 4.53
C ARG A 111 18.87 28.41 5.23
N GLN A 112 19.09 27.14 4.85
CA GLN A 112 18.41 25.98 5.45
C GLN A 112 19.20 25.30 6.57
N SER A 113 20.46 25.70 6.81
CA SER A 113 21.31 25.15 7.87
C SER A 113 21.10 25.80 9.25
N GLN A 114 20.12 26.71 9.40
CA GLN A 114 19.68 27.14 10.71
C GLN A 114 18.66 26.12 11.23
N PRO A 115 18.90 25.47 12.39
CA PRO A 115 17.87 24.67 13.01
C PRO A 115 16.68 25.58 13.29
N GLN A 116 15.51 25.27 12.71
CA GLN A 116 14.27 25.91 13.11
C GLN A 116 14.09 25.63 14.61
N GLU A 117 14.20 26.66 15.44
CA GLU A 117 13.69 26.61 16.81
C GLU A 117 12.21 26.26 16.73
N VAL A 118 11.90 25.01 17.04
CA VAL A 118 10.53 24.55 17.21
C VAL A 118 10.06 25.19 18.51
N GLY A 119 9.37 26.33 18.39
CA GLY A 119 8.68 26.96 19.51
C GLY A 119 7.73 25.94 20.17
N PRO A 120 7.48 26.04 21.49
CA PRO A 120 6.69 25.06 22.20
C PRO A 120 5.28 24.95 21.57
N PRO A 121 4.71 23.75 21.50
CA PRO A 121 3.37 23.56 20.94
C PRO A 121 2.37 24.40 21.74
N THR A 122 1.72 25.33 21.06
CA THR A 122 0.60 26.08 21.63
C THR A 122 -0.56 25.10 21.83
N PHE A 123 -1.02 24.98 23.08
CA PHE A 123 -2.30 24.34 23.41
C PHE A 123 -3.48 25.18 22.95
#